data_AF-A0A6H1MYV6-F1
#
_entry.id   AF-A0A6H1MYV6-F1
#
_cell.length_a   1.000
_cell.length_b   1.000
_cell.length_c   1.000
_cell.angle_alpha   90.00
_cell.angle_beta   90.00
_cell.angle_gamma   90.00
#
_symmetry.space_group_name_H-M   'P 1'
#
loop_
_entity.id
_entity.type
_entity.pdbx_description
1 polymer ?
#
loop_
_entity_poly.entity_id
_entity_poly.type
_entity_poly.pdbx_seq_one_letter_code
_entity_poly.pdbx_strand_id
1 'polypeptide(L)'
;MRYSTQPGYTGARVWCRVVGEELSITARTNSGDLSEIWRHQLSVPGVPQIIDAHYPDHPDGRGVHQPRLQPRSEAEIAFVGIGPGAGRWLKEAGPAGAVRIRAKMARAVELATVMGSDSVDQALGLAATAGRFADDDLLSILEHLAENRPAGEFVRADETHSVQSGTIGWQALGQ
;
A
#
# COMPACT_ATOMS: atom_id res chain seq x y z
N MET A 1 11.67 -12.95 -17.32
CA MET A 1 10.37 -12.54 -17.92
C MET A 1 9.35 -13.60 -17.54
N ARG A 2 8.14 -13.22 -17.15
CA ARG A 2 7.11 -14.20 -16.74
C ARG A 2 5.86 -13.95 -17.57
N TYR A 3 5.27 -15.05 -18.05
CA TYR A 3 4.07 -15.09 -18.87
C TYR A 3 3.16 -16.18 -18.32
N SER A 4 1.85 -15.94 -18.21
CA SER A 4 0.91 -17.03 -17.90
C SER A 4 0.41 -17.74 -19.15
N THR A 5 -0.06 -18.97 -19.01
CA THR A 5 -0.71 -19.74 -20.07
C THR A 5 -2.13 -20.10 -19.62
N GLN A 6 -3.01 -20.39 -20.56
CA GLN A 6 -4.36 -20.88 -20.27
C GLN A 6 -4.33 -22.12 -19.34
N PRO A 7 -5.45 -22.39 -18.62
CA PRO A 7 -5.57 -23.60 -17.79
C PRO A 7 -5.28 -24.88 -18.58
N GLY A 8 -4.75 -25.90 -17.89
CA GLY A 8 -4.43 -27.20 -18.49
C GLY A 8 -2.98 -27.36 -18.97
N TYR A 9 -2.17 -26.29 -18.96
CA TYR A 9 -0.75 -26.34 -19.35
C TYR A 9 0.24 -26.25 -18.17
N THR A 10 -0.24 -26.36 -16.93
CA THR A 10 0.61 -26.39 -15.74
C THR A 10 1.56 -27.59 -15.79
N GLY A 11 2.87 -27.34 -15.71
CA GLY A 11 3.90 -28.38 -15.82
C GLY A 11 4.17 -28.89 -17.23
N ALA A 12 3.43 -28.41 -18.23
CA ALA A 12 3.68 -28.75 -19.63
C ALA A 12 4.90 -28.00 -20.16
N ARG A 13 5.61 -28.65 -21.10
CA ARG A 13 6.66 -27.98 -21.88
C ARG A 13 6.02 -27.27 -23.07
N VAL A 14 6.39 -26.00 -23.23
CA VAL A 14 5.90 -25.14 -24.32
C VAL A 14 7.06 -24.66 -25.18
N TRP A 15 6.77 -24.28 -26.42
CA TRP A 15 7.69 -23.58 -27.30
C TRP A 15 7.28 -22.13 -27.39
N CYS A 16 8.25 -21.23 -27.23
CA CYS A 16 8.01 -19.80 -27.30
C CYS A 16 8.85 -19.19 -28.42
N ARG A 17 8.26 -18.28 -29.18
CA ARG A 17 8.97 -17.47 -30.17
C ARG A 17 8.48 -16.03 -30.14
N VAL A 18 9.38 -15.10 -30.44
CA VAL A 18 9.03 -13.68 -30.60
C VAL A 18 8.59 -13.46 -32.05
N VAL A 19 7.47 -12.77 -32.22
CA VAL A 19 6.92 -12.37 -33.52
C VAL A 19 6.59 -10.88 -33.42
N GLY A 20 7.47 -10.03 -33.96
CA GLY A 20 7.38 -8.58 -33.78
C GLY A 20 7.45 -8.21 -32.29
N GLU A 21 6.43 -7.51 -31.80
CA GLU A 21 6.31 -7.09 -30.40
C GLU A 21 5.56 -8.09 -29.53
N GLU A 22 5.33 -9.32 -30.02
CA GLU A 22 4.54 -10.33 -29.33
C GLU A 22 5.37 -11.59 -29.03
N LEU A 23 5.03 -12.27 -27.94
CA LEU A 23 5.48 -13.62 -27.63
C LEU A 23 4.37 -14.61 -27.96
N SER A 24 4.59 -15.44 -28.99
CA SER A 24 3.74 -16.58 -29.32
C SER A 24 4.16 -17.81 -28.50
N ILE A 25 3.18 -18.46 -27.87
CA ILE A 25 3.36 -19.67 -27.08
C ILE A 25 2.61 -20.83 -27.76
N THR A 26 3.34 -21.87 -28.13
CA THR A 26 2.85 -23.08 -28.76
C THR A 26 3.03 -24.27 -27.82
N ALA A 27 2.00 -25.11 -27.70
CA ALA A 27 2.06 -26.32 -26.87
C ALA A 27 1.36 -27.48 -27.58
N ARG A 28 1.57 -28.68 -27.04
CA ARG A 28 0.81 -29.85 -27.48
C ARG A 28 -0.56 -29.83 -26.81
N THR A 29 -1.62 -29.84 -27.61
CA THR A 29 -3.01 -29.85 -27.13
C THR A 29 -3.43 -31.25 -26.68
N ASN A 30 -4.62 -31.33 -26.09
CA ASN A 30 -5.24 -32.61 -25.72
C ASN A 30 -5.55 -33.52 -26.93
N SER A 31 -5.67 -32.96 -28.15
CA SER A 31 -5.79 -33.77 -29.38
C SER A 31 -4.46 -34.39 -29.82
N GLY A 32 -3.34 -33.99 -29.20
CA GLY A 32 -2.00 -34.44 -29.56
C GLY A 32 -1.31 -33.54 -30.58
N ASP A 33 -1.99 -32.54 -31.14
CA ASP A 33 -1.41 -31.63 -32.14
C ASP A 33 -0.61 -30.50 -31.48
N LEU A 34 0.32 -29.91 -32.23
CA LEU A 34 1.01 -28.69 -31.81
C LEU A 34 0.27 -27.47 -32.35
N SER A 35 -0.22 -26.61 -31.46
CA SER A 35 -0.90 -25.36 -31.85
C SER A 35 -0.49 -24.19 -30.97
N GLU A 36 -0.68 -22.97 -31.48
CA GLU A 36 -0.55 -21.76 -30.68
C GLU A 36 -1.67 -21.72 -29.65
N ILE A 37 -1.29 -21.70 -28.37
CA ILE A 37 -2.23 -21.73 -27.25
C ILE A 37 -2.51 -20.34 -26.69
N TRP A 38 -1.56 -19.42 -26.85
CA TRP A 38 -1.70 -18.05 -26.38
C TRP A 38 -0.67 -17.13 -27.02
N ARG A 39 -0.98 -15.83 -27.05
CA ARG A 39 -0.08 -14.77 -27.45
C ARG A 39 -0.10 -13.60 -26.46
N HIS A 40 1.09 -13.16 -26.05
CA HIS A 40 1.28 -12.00 -25.18
C HIS A 40 1.99 -10.87 -25.91
N GLN A 41 1.80 -9.64 -25.45
CA GLN A 41 2.75 -8.57 -25.72
C GLN A 41 4.12 -8.92 -25.11
N LEU A 42 5.20 -8.54 -25.76
CA LEU A 42 6.55 -8.77 -25.26
C LEU A 42 6.76 -7.96 -23.97
N SER A 43 7.31 -8.60 -22.96
CA SER A 43 7.50 -8.03 -21.62
C SER A 43 8.88 -7.39 -21.53
N VAL A 44 9.11 -6.54 -20.52
CA VAL A 44 10.44 -6.09 -20.08
C VAL A 44 10.79 -6.63 -18.68
N PRO A 45 12.07 -6.80 -18.31
CA PRO A 45 12.45 -7.32 -17.00
C PRO A 45 11.75 -6.56 -15.87
N GLY A 46 11.12 -7.31 -14.95
CA GLY A 46 10.32 -6.75 -13.85
C GLY A 46 8.83 -6.53 -14.16
N VAL A 47 8.38 -6.65 -15.42
CA VAL A 47 6.98 -6.36 -15.81
C VAL A 47 6.29 -7.63 -16.34
N PRO A 48 5.84 -8.56 -15.47
CA PRO A 48 5.30 -9.84 -15.90
C PRO A 48 3.94 -9.72 -16.60
N GLN A 49 3.77 -10.41 -17.74
CA GLN A 49 2.54 -10.47 -18.51
C GLN A 49 1.70 -11.66 -18.04
N ILE A 50 0.94 -11.48 -16.96
CA ILE A 50 0.08 -12.55 -16.46
C ILE A 50 -1.37 -12.14 -16.31
N ILE A 51 -2.21 -12.96 -16.91
CA ILE A 51 -3.63 -12.74 -17.13
C ILE A 51 -4.39 -13.53 -16.10
N ASP A 52 -5.27 -12.86 -15.36
CA ASP A 52 -6.01 -13.46 -14.25
C ASP A 52 -6.98 -14.55 -14.73
N ALA A 53 -7.56 -14.36 -15.92
CA ALA A 53 -8.41 -15.37 -16.57
C ALA A 53 -7.71 -16.72 -16.83
N HIS A 54 -6.37 -16.76 -16.78
CA HIS A 54 -5.61 -18.02 -16.84
C HIS A 54 -5.65 -18.83 -15.53
N TYR A 55 -6.13 -18.24 -14.45
CA TYR A 55 -6.21 -18.87 -13.13
C TYR A 55 -7.62 -18.67 -12.52
N PRO A 56 -8.67 -19.26 -13.13
CA PRO A 56 -10.07 -19.05 -12.71
C PRO A 56 -10.36 -19.56 -11.29
N ASP A 57 -9.67 -20.62 -10.87
CA ASP A 57 -9.82 -21.22 -9.53
C ASP A 57 -8.84 -20.63 -8.51
N HIS A 58 -8.10 -19.57 -8.87
CA HIS A 58 -7.18 -18.95 -7.94
C HIS A 58 -7.96 -18.08 -6.96
N PRO A 59 -7.90 -18.38 -5.65
CA PRO A 59 -8.85 -17.86 -4.66
C PRO A 59 -8.88 -16.33 -4.54
N ASP A 60 -7.86 -15.62 -5.03
CA ASP A 60 -7.77 -14.16 -4.92
C ASP A 60 -7.59 -13.41 -6.26
N GLY A 61 -7.63 -14.08 -7.43
CA GLY A 61 -7.09 -13.49 -8.66
C GLY A 61 -5.68 -12.94 -8.40
N ARG A 62 -5.11 -12.01 -9.16
CA ARG A 62 -3.90 -11.31 -8.69
C ARG A 62 -4.22 -10.25 -7.63
N GLY A 63 -5.10 -10.53 -6.68
CA GLY A 63 -5.19 -9.74 -5.46
C GLY A 63 -3.80 -9.75 -4.83
N VAL A 64 -3.08 -8.64 -4.93
CA VAL A 64 -1.83 -8.44 -4.18
C VAL A 64 -2.19 -8.77 -2.75
N HIS A 65 -1.71 -9.92 -2.23
CA HIS A 65 -1.95 -10.27 -0.84
C HIS A 65 -1.49 -9.07 -0.01
N GLN A 66 -2.44 -8.29 0.51
CA GLN A 66 -2.09 -7.19 1.39
C GLN A 66 -1.43 -7.86 2.59
N PRO A 67 -0.14 -7.61 2.85
CA PRO A 67 0.54 -8.23 3.98
C PRO A 67 -0.28 -7.96 5.23
N ARG A 68 -0.74 -9.03 5.88
CA ARG A 68 -1.40 -8.88 7.18
C ARG A 68 -0.33 -8.45 8.18
N LEU A 69 -0.65 -7.44 8.99
CA LEU A 69 0.24 -7.01 10.06
C LEU A 69 0.43 -8.19 11.03
N GLN A 70 1.67 -8.69 11.13
CA GLN A 70 2.05 -9.77 12.05
C GLN A 70 3.15 -9.25 12.98
N PRO A 71 2.81 -8.76 14.18
CA PRO A 71 3.79 -8.37 15.19
C PRO A 71 4.64 -9.59 15.58
N ARG A 72 5.97 -9.45 15.55
CA ARG A 72 6.90 -10.54 15.89
C ARG A 72 7.77 -10.22 17.10
N SER A 73 8.11 -8.95 17.29
CA SER A 73 8.87 -8.48 18.44
C SER A 73 7.95 -8.01 19.56
N GLU A 74 8.45 -8.05 20.80
CA GLU A 74 7.74 -7.53 21.97
C GLU A 74 7.33 -6.06 21.79
N ALA A 75 8.20 -5.25 21.16
CA ALA A 75 7.92 -3.85 20.85
C ALA A 75 6.74 -3.69 19.86
N GLU A 76 6.67 -4.52 18.82
CA GLU A 76 5.56 -4.49 17.87
C GLU A 76 4.26 -4.97 18.53
N ILE A 77 4.33 -5.98 19.40
CA ILE A 77 3.18 -6.49 20.14
C ILE A 77 2.64 -5.41 21.08
N ALA A 78 3.51 -4.77 21.87
CA ALA A 78 3.13 -3.70 22.79
C ALA A 78 2.51 -2.51 22.04
N PHE A 79 3.10 -2.11 20.92
CA PHE A 79 2.59 -1.00 20.11
C PHE A 79 1.23 -1.31 19.47
N VAL A 80 1.06 -2.48 18.84
CA VAL A 80 -0.24 -2.88 18.28
C VAL A 80 -1.28 -3.11 19.37
N GLY A 81 -0.84 -3.48 20.59
CA GLY A 81 -1.68 -3.58 21.78
C GLY A 81 -2.25 -2.25 22.28
N ILE A 82 -1.76 -1.10 21.80
CA ILE A 82 -2.37 0.22 22.10
C ILE A 82 -3.79 0.28 21.53
N GLY A 83 -4.00 -0.23 20.31
CA GLY A 83 -5.32 -0.29 19.69
C GLY A 83 -5.34 -0.32 18.15
N PRO A 84 -6.54 -0.23 17.54
CA PRO A 84 -6.72 -0.29 16.09
C PRO A 84 -6.04 0.85 15.32
N GLY A 85 -5.96 2.06 15.89
CA GLY A 85 -5.25 3.20 15.33
C GLY A 85 -3.75 2.95 15.19
N ALA A 86 -3.12 2.30 16.17
CA ALA A 86 -1.73 1.87 16.08
C ALA A 86 -1.49 0.90 14.90
N GLY A 87 -2.40 -0.08 14.71
CA GLY A 87 -2.35 -0.99 13.57
C GLY A 87 -2.46 -0.26 12.22
N ARG A 88 -3.37 0.73 12.11
CA ARG A 88 -3.49 1.58 10.91
C ARG A 88 -2.22 2.39 10.67
N TRP A 89 -1.65 2.98 11.71
CA TRP A 89 -0.41 3.75 11.61
C TRP A 89 0.72 2.95 10.98
N LEU A 90 0.93 1.68 11.38
CA LEU A 90 1.95 0.82 10.76
C LEU A 90 1.66 0.46 9.30
N LYS A 91 0.38 0.26 8.96
CA LYS A 91 -0.02 -0.05 7.57
C LYS A 91 0.29 1.09 6.61
N GLU A 92 0.10 2.33 7.05
CA GLU A 92 0.30 3.52 6.23
C GLU A 92 1.75 4.05 6.26
N ALA A 93 2.46 3.88 7.38
CA ALA A 93 3.82 4.40 7.57
C ALA A 93 4.83 3.85 6.56
N GLY A 94 4.76 2.56 6.23
CA GLY A 94 5.69 1.90 5.31
C GLY A 94 5.62 2.47 3.89
N PRO A 95 4.46 2.42 3.22
CA PRO A 95 4.28 3.02 1.90
C PRO A 95 4.55 4.53 1.85
N ALA A 96 4.31 5.26 2.95
CA ALA A 96 4.60 6.69 3.07
C ALA A 96 6.09 7.01 3.26
N GLY A 97 6.97 6.01 3.35
CA GLY A 97 8.41 6.22 3.53
C GLY A 97 8.79 6.70 4.94
N ALA A 98 7.97 6.41 5.95
CA ALA A 98 8.25 6.81 7.32
C ALA A 98 9.57 6.22 7.83
N VAL A 99 10.42 7.08 8.40
CA VAL A 99 11.71 6.69 8.96
C VAL A 99 11.62 6.48 10.47
N ARG A 100 12.58 5.72 11.03
CA ARG A 100 12.73 5.50 12.48
C ARG A 100 11.49 4.88 13.16
N ILE A 101 10.72 4.07 12.44
CA ILE A 101 9.48 3.42 12.92
C ILE A 101 9.63 2.79 14.30
N ARG A 102 10.72 2.07 14.57
CA ARG A 102 10.96 1.43 15.88
C ARG A 102 11.06 2.42 17.03
N ALA A 103 11.74 3.55 16.84
CA ALA A 103 11.86 4.59 17.86
C ALA A 103 10.50 5.26 18.13
N LYS A 104 9.72 5.49 17.08
CA LYS A 104 8.36 6.06 17.17
C LYS A 104 7.39 5.12 17.89
N MET A 105 7.44 3.81 17.60
CA MET A 105 6.65 2.82 18.32
C MET A 105 6.98 2.81 19.82
N ALA A 106 8.27 2.79 20.17
CA ALA A 106 8.70 2.83 21.57
C ALA A 106 8.17 4.09 22.27
N ARG A 107 8.30 5.26 21.61
CA ARG A 107 7.80 6.52 22.15
C ARG A 107 6.28 6.53 22.34
N ALA A 108 5.52 5.95 21.40
CA ALA A 108 4.08 5.85 21.52
C ALA A 108 3.66 4.93 22.67
N VAL A 109 4.36 3.81 22.89
CA VAL A 109 4.13 2.92 24.03
C VAL A 109 4.40 3.66 25.35
N GLU A 110 5.52 4.39 25.45
CA GLU A 110 5.79 5.25 26.62
C GLU A 110 4.67 6.27 26.85
N LEU A 111 4.23 6.97 25.81
CA LEU A 111 3.14 7.94 25.91
C LEU A 111 1.82 7.30 26.35
N ALA A 112 1.52 6.08 25.88
CA ALA A 112 0.32 5.36 26.30
C ALA A 112 0.32 5.05 27.80
N THR A 113 1.50 4.82 28.42
CA THR A 113 1.60 4.63 29.87
C THR A 113 1.30 5.88 30.68
N VAL A 114 1.53 7.07 30.12
CA VAL A 114 1.35 8.35 30.81
C VAL A 114 -0.01 8.98 30.51
N MET A 115 -0.45 8.92 29.25
CA MET A 115 -1.63 9.64 28.73
C MET A 115 -2.84 8.73 28.48
N GLY A 116 -2.68 7.41 28.66
CA GLY A 116 -3.69 6.40 28.40
C GLY A 116 -3.71 5.92 26.94
N SER A 117 -3.95 4.63 26.76
CA SER A 117 -3.95 3.99 25.43
C SER A 117 -4.99 4.55 24.48
N ASP A 118 -6.19 4.90 24.96
CA ASP A 118 -7.28 5.38 24.10
C ASP A 118 -6.92 6.69 23.38
N SER A 119 -6.35 7.66 24.11
CA SER A 119 -5.92 8.95 23.57
C SER A 119 -4.80 8.76 22.52
N VAL A 120 -3.85 7.87 22.83
CA VAL A 120 -2.73 7.57 21.92
C VAL A 120 -3.21 6.80 20.70
N ASP A 121 -4.14 5.86 20.84
CA ASP A 121 -4.73 5.13 19.70
C ASP A 121 -5.48 6.07 18.76
N GLN A 122 -6.28 6.98 19.32
CA GLN A 122 -6.98 8.00 18.55
C GLN A 122 -5.98 8.86 17.77
N ALA A 123 -4.92 9.36 18.43
CA ALA A 123 -3.91 10.19 17.81
C ALA A 123 -3.14 9.45 16.70
N LEU A 124 -2.76 8.19 16.92
CA LEU A 124 -2.12 7.34 15.91
C LEU A 124 -3.04 7.10 14.71
N GLY A 125 -4.33 6.90 14.96
CA GLY A 125 -5.34 6.79 13.90
C GLY A 125 -5.47 8.06 13.07
N LEU A 126 -5.43 9.24 13.69
CA LEU A 126 -5.46 10.53 12.99
C LEU A 126 -4.17 10.77 12.19
N ALA A 127 -3.03 10.46 12.78
CA ALA A 127 -1.73 10.55 12.12
C ALA A 127 -1.70 9.69 10.84
N ALA A 128 -2.19 8.46 10.91
CA ALA A 128 -2.28 7.55 9.78
C ALA A 128 -3.15 8.13 8.64
N THR A 129 -4.35 8.62 8.96
CA THR A 129 -5.28 9.22 7.99
C THR A 129 -4.71 10.49 7.36
N ALA A 130 -3.98 11.30 8.13
CA ALA A 130 -3.36 12.54 7.66
C ALA A 130 -2.04 12.32 6.91
N GLY A 131 -1.47 11.10 6.93
CA GLY A 131 -0.14 10.82 6.37
C GLY A 131 1.01 11.46 7.15
N ARG A 132 0.81 11.69 8.46
CA ARG A 132 1.74 12.40 9.36
C ARG A 132 2.58 11.38 10.16
N PHE A 133 3.87 11.28 9.82
CA PHE A 133 4.80 10.30 10.40
C PHE A 133 6.15 10.91 10.86
N ALA A 134 6.20 12.23 11.04
CA ALA A 134 7.36 12.94 11.59
C ALA A 134 7.53 12.65 13.09
N ASP A 135 8.70 12.98 13.63
CA ASP A 135 9.07 12.65 15.01
C ASP A 135 8.12 13.30 16.05
N ASP A 136 7.62 14.51 15.77
CA ASP A 136 6.77 15.29 16.69
C ASP A 136 5.26 15.16 16.43
N ASP A 137 4.85 14.48 15.35
CA ASP A 137 3.46 14.45 14.91
C ASP A 137 2.52 13.87 15.97
N LEU A 138 2.93 12.79 16.65
CA LEU A 138 2.09 12.14 17.66
C LEU A 138 1.81 13.07 18.84
N LEU A 139 2.83 13.77 19.36
CA LEU A 139 2.67 14.71 20.46
C LEU A 139 1.82 15.92 20.04
N SER A 140 2.11 16.50 18.87
CA SER A 140 1.32 17.62 18.33
C SER A 140 -0.16 17.28 18.17
N ILE A 141 -0.48 16.06 17.71
CA ILE A 141 -1.86 15.60 17.57
C ILE A 141 -2.50 15.38 18.95
N LEU A 142 -1.77 14.81 19.92
CA LEU A 142 -2.25 14.63 21.29
C LEU A 142 -2.57 15.96 21.98
N GLU A 143 -1.69 16.96 21.84
CA GLU A 143 -1.90 18.32 22.36
C GLU A 143 -3.15 18.95 21.72
N HIS A 144 -3.27 18.87 20.40
CA HIS A 144 -4.43 19.37 19.68
C HIS A 144 -5.75 18.73 20.14
N LEU A 145 -5.75 17.40 20.38
CA LEU A 145 -6.92 16.68 20.91
C LEU A 145 -7.26 17.06 22.35
N ALA A 146 -6.26 17.39 23.16
CA ALA A 146 -6.47 17.86 24.52
C ALA A 146 -7.12 19.25 24.55
N GLU A 147 -6.78 20.11 23.57
CA GLU A 147 -7.29 21.48 23.46
C GLU A 147 -8.68 21.57 22.80
N ASN A 148 -9.03 20.68 21.86
CA ASN A 148 -10.18 20.87 20.94
C ASN A 148 -11.27 19.77 20.99
N ARG A 149 -11.87 19.46 22.14
CA ARG A 149 -13.03 18.52 22.16
C ARG A 149 -14.34 19.21 21.75
N PRO A 150 -15.15 18.73 20.77
CA PRO A 150 -15.23 17.37 20.22
C PRO A 150 -14.72 17.18 18.78
N ALA A 151 -14.34 15.94 18.50
CA ALA A 151 -13.76 15.44 17.25
C ALA A 151 -14.76 15.43 16.09
N GLY A 152 -14.34 15.96 14.93
CA GLY A 152 -15.09 15.82 13.69
C GLY A 152 -14.46 16.53 12.48
N GLU A 153 -13.68 17.57 12.69
CA GLU A 153 -13.10 18.34 11.57
C GLU A 153 -11.62 17.98 11.34
N PHE A 154 -11.39 17.28 10.22
CA PHE A 154 -10.06 16.96 9.73
C PHE A 154 -9.56 18.15 8.89
N VAL A 155 -8.44 18.77 9.28
CA VAL A 155 -7.75 19.73 8.41
C VAL A 155 -6.56 19.04 7.79
N ARG A 156 -6.73 18.59 6.55
CA ARG A 156 -5.61 18.15 5.70
C ARG A 156 -5.11 19.38 4.94
N ALA A 157 -3.81 19.66 5.02
CA ALA A 157 -3.20 20.67 4.17
C ALA A 157 -3.27 20.20 2.71
N ASP A 158 -4.16 20.81 1.94
CA ASP A 158 -4.30 20.66 0.49
C ASP A 158 -4.24 22.04 -0.18
N GLU A 159 -4.33 22.11 -1.51
CA GLU A 159 -4.30 23.38 -2.24
C GLU A 159 -5.44 24.33 -1.81
N THR A 160 -6.54 23.80 -1.28
CA THR A 160 -7.65 24.61 -0.72
C THR A 160 -7.37 25.14 0.68
N HIS A 161 -6.40 24.58 1.42
CA HIS A 161 -6.02 24.98 2.78
C HIS A 161 -4.53 25.32 2.90
N SER A 162 -3.95 25.90 1.85
CA SER A 162 -2.57 26.37 1.82
C SER A 162 -2.43 27.77 2.42
N VAL A 163 -1.40 27.97 3.25
CA VAL A 163 -0.94 29.31 3.67
C VAL A 163 -0.10 30.02 2.60
N GLN A 164 0.21 29.34 1.49
CA GLN A 164 0.80 29.99 0.33
C GLN A 164 -0.30 30.71 -0.45
N SER A 165 -0.09 31.99 -0.73
CA SER A 165 -0.95 32.73 -1.66
C SER A 165 -0.93 32.02 -3.01
N GLY A 166 -2.06 31.44 -3.42
CA GLY A 166 -2.19 30.79 -4.73
C GLY A 166 -1.84 31.75 -5.86
N THR A 167 -1.39 31.21 -7.00
CA THR A 167 -0.97 32.02 -8.15
C THR A 167 -2.13 32.69 -8.90
N ILE A 168 -3.37 32.59 -8.39
CA ILE A 168 -4.57 33.18 -8.99
C ILE A 168 -4.47 34.70 -9.13
N GLY A 169 -3.71 35.37 -8.24
CA GLY A 169 -3.41 36.80 -8.36
C GLY A 169 -2.56 37.16 -9.58
N TRP A 170 -1.83 36.21 -10.17
CA TRP A 170 -1.03 36.43 -11.37
C TRP A 170 -1.85 36.36 -12.66
N GLN A 171 -3.07 35.81 -12.64
CA GLN A 171 -3.95 35.80 -13.84
C GLN A 171 -4.40 37.21 -14.24
N ALA A 172 -4.41 38.17 -13.32
CA ALA A 172 -4.76 39.56 -13.59
C ALA A 172 -3.63 40.37 -14.25
N LEU A 173 -2.39 39.85 -14.31
CA LEU A 173 -1.23 40.53 -14.91
C LEU A 173 -1.13 40.32 -16.43
N GLY A 174 -2.14 39.72 -17.06
CA GLY A 174 -2.17 39.40 -18.50
C GLY A 174 -3.36 39.98 -19.28
N GLN A 175 -4.12 40.92 -18.71
CA GLN A 175 -5.14 41.71 -19.43
C GLN A 175 -4.69 43.15 -19.64
#